data_AF-A0A1Y1NJS4-F1
#
_entry.id   AF-A0A1Y1NJS4-F1
#
_cell.length_a   1.000
_cell.length_b   1.000
_cell.length_c   1.000
_cell.angle_alpha   90.00
_cell.angle_beta   90.00
_cell.angle_gamma   90.00
#
_symmetry.space_group_name_H-M   'P 1'
#
loop_
_entity.id
_entity.type
_entity.pdbx_description
1 polymer ?
#
loop_
_entity_poly.entity_id
_entity_poly.type
_entity_poly.pdbx_seq_one_letter_code
_entity_poly.pdbx_strand_id
1 'polypeptide(L)'
;VAALISSVFPVVLAATFVWMPESPYYLIIKGRLDEARRSLRIFKGVYEVDDELARLSVAVKMQNSNTGKFLDLFTVSSNRKAVFVIMGMRGFQQCSGVLAITFYAKSIFQSASSDLSSSTSAIIYFAAQLIVASTSTLIMDRTGRRPLLIVSSIGAAFALLIEGLYFYLKTHHPVLKNSPYSYISVAALIGYIVLFGIGMQTIPILLLGELFPTNVKAFALGLADIYF
;
A
#
# COMPACT_ATOMS: atom_id res chain seq x y z
N VAL A 1 -7.88 22.76 15.00
CA VAL A 1 -7.05 23.50 13.99
C VAL A 1 -6.43 22.56 12.97
N ALA A 2 -5.59 21.58 13.35
CA ALA A 2 -4.99 20.64 12.40
C ALA A 2 -6.01 19.88 11.52
N ALA A 3 -7.11 19.39 12.11
CA ALA A 3 -8.19 18.73 11.37
C ALA A 3 -8.87 19.64 10.32
N LEU A 4 -9.01 20.95 10.62
CA LEU A 4 -9.58 21.93 9.70
C LEU A 4 -8.61 22.19 8.54
N ILE A 5 -7.32 22.32 8.82
CA ILE A 5 -6.28 22.48 7.79
C ILE A 5 -6.26 21.24 6.88
N SER A 6 -6.31 20.02 7.43
CA SER A 6 -6.34 18.80 6.63
C SER A 6 -7.63 18.63 5.82
N SER A 7 -8.76 19.21 6.26
CA SER A 7 -10.03 19.16 5.53
C SER A 7 -10.05 19.98 4.24
N VAL A 8 -9.11 20.93 4.08
CA VAL A 8 -8.99 21.71 2.85
C VAL A 8 -8.70 20.81 1.64
N PHE A 9 -7.84 19.80 1.79
CA PHE A 9 -7.48 18.88 0.70
C PHE A 9 -8.69 18.12 0.10
N PRO A 10 -9.53 17.40 0.88
CA PRO A 10 -10.70 16.73 0.34
C PRO A 10 -11.75 17.70 -0.18
N VAL A 11 -11.90 18.90 0.39
CA VAL A 11 -12.83 19.92 -0.13
C VAL A 11 -12.38 20.42 -1.50
N VAL A 12 -11.09 20.74 -1.67
CA VAL A 12 -10.52 21.13 -2.97
C VAL A 12 -10.65 19.99 -3.98
N LEU A 13 -10.37 18.75 -3.55
CA LEU A 13 -10.54 17.58 -4.41
C LEU A 13 -12.00 17.42 -4.84
N ALA A 14 -12.97 17.50 -3.91
CA ALA A 14 -14.40 17.41 -4.24
C ALA A 14 -14.86 18.53 -5.18
N ALA A 15 -14.41 19.77 -4.93
CA ALA A 15 -14.74 20.91 -5.79
C ALA A 15 -14.17 20.74 -7.20
N THR A 16 -12.92 20.25 -7.32
CA THR A 16 -12.26 20.05 -8.61
C THR A 16 -12.72 18.80 -9.36
N PHE A 17 -13.17 17.77 -8.63
CA PHE A 17 -13.63 16.51 -9.20
C PHE A 17 -14.85 16.67 -10.12
N VAL A 18 -15.68 17.69 -9.89
CA VAL A 18 -16.85 17.99 -10.75
C VAL A 18 -16.45 18.29 -12.21
N TRP A 19 -15.23 18.81 -12.44
CA TRP A 19 -14.71 19.07 -13.79
C TRP A 19 -13.88 17.91 -14.36
N MET A 20 -13.67 16.84 -13.61
CA MET A 20 -12.89 15.70 -14.08
C MET A 20 -13.68 14.94 -15.15
N PRO A 21 -13.11 14.71 -16.34
CA PRO A 21 -13.80 13.96 -17.38
C PRO A 21 -13.98 12.51 -16.96
N GLU A 22 -15.10 11.92 -17.37
CA GLU A 22 -15.42 10.53 -17.09
C GLU A 22 -14.39 9.57 -17.71
N SER A 23 -14.16 8.42 -17.07
CA SER A 23 -13.19 7.43 -17.56
C SER A 23 -13.53 6.97 -18.99
N PRO A 24 -12.58 7.03 -19.95
CA PRO A 24 -12.79 6.56 -21.32
C PRO A 24 -13.21 5.09 -21.35
N TYR A 25 -12.68 4.29 -20.43
CA TYR A 25 -13.00 2.87 -20.29
C TYR A 25 -14.48 2.64 -19.96
N TYR A 26 -15.04 3.43 -19.03
CA TYR A 26 -16.45 3.37 -18.67
C TYR A 26 -17.35 3.81 -19.83
N LEU A 27 -16.99 4.89 -20.53
CA LEU A 27 -17.76 5.39 -21.68
C LEU A 27 -17.81 4.39 -22.84
N ILE A 28 -16.71 3.67 -23.10
CA ILE A 28 -16.67 2.58 -24.09
C ILE A 28 -17.60 1.42 -23.68
N ILE A 29 -17.61 1.02 -22.41
CA ILE A 29 -18.55 -0.01 -21.91
C ILE A 29 -20.00 0.39 -22.14
N LYS A 30 -20.33 1.68 -21.99
CA LYS A 30 -21.66 2.24 -22.24
C LYS A 30 -21.96 2.50 -23.73
N GLY A 31 -21.03 2.20 -24.64
CA GLY A 31 -21.18 2.44 -26.08
C GLY A 31 -21.04 3.90 -26.52
N ARG A 32 -20.61 4.81 -25.63
CA ARG A 32 -20.48 6.26 -25.89
C ARG A 32 -19.08 6.58 -26.43
N LEU A 33 -18.77 6.15 -27.65
CA LEU A 33 -17.42 6.25 -28.23
C LEU A 33 -16.94 7.70 -28.46
N ASP A 34 -17.83 8.61 -28.84
CA ASP A 34 -17.45 10.02 -29.10
C ASP A 34 -17.03 10.75 -27.83
N GLU A 35 -17.71 10.47 -26.72
CA GLU A 35 -17.36 11.00 -25.42
C GLU A 35 -16.09 10.36 -24.88
N ALA A 36 -15.93 9.03 -25.06
CA ALA A 36 -14.70 8.34 -24.71
C ALA A 36 -13.50 8.96 -25.43
N ARG A 37 -13.66 9.31 -26.72
CA ARG A 37 -12.64 10.03 -27.50
C ARG A 37 -12.33 11.41 -26.92
N ARG A 38 -13.33 12.16 -26.46
CA ARG A 38 -13.12 13.48 -25.83
C ARG A 38 -12.37 13.34 -24.50
N SER A 39 -12.79 12.43 -23.63
CA SER A 39 -12.10 12.16 -22.38
C SER A 39 -10.65 11.71 -22.61
N LEU A 40 -10.42 10.81 -23.58
CA LEU A 40 -9.08 10.30 -23.89
C LEU A 40 -8.14 11.40 -24.41
N ARG A 41 -8.66 12.35 -25.21
CA ARG A 41 -7.91 13.55 -25.63
C ARG A 41 -7.49 14.41 -24.45
N ILE A 42 -8.38 14.62 -23.47
CA ILE A 42 -8.07 15.40 -22.27
C ILE A 42 -6.98 14.70 -21.43
N PHE A 43 -7.11 13.39 -21.20
CA PHE A 43 -6.15 12.64 -20.38
C PHE A 43 -4.77 12.49 -21.01
N LYS A 44 -4.67 12.38 -22.35
CA LYS A 44 -3.38 12.26 -23.05
C LYS A 44 -2.79 13.62 -23.45
N GLY A 45 -3.60 14.68 -23.53
CA GLY A 45 -3.18 15.99 -24.02
C GLY A 45 -2.90 16.04 -25.53
N VAL A 46 -3.40 15.07 -26.31
CA VAL A 46 -3.21 15.00 -27.79
C VAL A 46 -4.55 14.83 -28.50
N TYR A 47 -4.65 15.28 -29.75
CA TYR A 47 -5.88 15.20 -30.53
C TYR A 47 -6.08 13.85 -31.22
N GLU A 48 -5.01 13.23 -31.71
CA GLU A 48 -5.04 11.92 -32.36
C GLU A 48 -5.02 10.81 -31.30
N VAL A 49 -6.19 10.25 -31.02
CA VAL A 49 -6.36 9.16 -30.03
C VAL A 49 -7.10 7.96 -30.61
N ASP A 50 -7.27 7.92 -31.93
CA ASP A 50 -8.15 6.97 -32.61
C ASP A 50 -7.64 5.54 -32.54
N ASP A 51 -6.33 5.35 -32.74
CA ASP A 51 -5.69 4.05 -32.59
C ASP A 51 -5.80 3.51 -31.17
N GLU A 52 -5.62 4.38 -30.17
CA GLU A 52 -5.71 4.01 -28.76
C GLU A 52 -7.16 3.71 -28.36
N LEU A 53 -8.12 4.52 -28.85
CA LEU A 53 -9.54 4.28 -28.67
C LEU A 53 -9.94 2.92 -29.28
N ALA A 54 -9.41 2.58 -30.45
CA ALA A 54 -9.62 1.29 -31.08
C ALA A 54 -9.05 0.16 -30.22
N ARG A 55 -7.81 0.28 -29.74
CA ARG A 55 -7.18 -0.71 -28.83
C ARG A 55 -7.98 -0.91 -27.55
N LEU A 56 -8.39 0.18 -26.89
CA LEU A 56 -9.23 0.15 -25.69
C LEU A 56 -10.59 -0.51 -25.97
N SER A 57 -11.21 -0.22 -27.11
CA SER A 57 -12.49 -0.82 -27.49
C SER A 57 -12.40 -2.34 -27.69
N VAL A 58 -11.29 -2.82 -28.27
CA VAL A 58 -11.02 -4.26 -28.41
C VAL A 58 -10.81 -4.89 -27.04
N ALA A 59 -10.02 -4.26 -26.16
CA ALA A 59 -9.79 -4.74 -24.80
C ALA A 59 -11.10 -4.85 -23.99
N VAL A 60 -11.98 -3.84 -24.07
CA VAL A 60 -13.30 -3.85 -23.42
C VAL A 60 -14.18 -4.96 -23.97
N LYS A 61 -14.22 -5.16 -25.30
CA LYS A 61 -15.00 -6.24 -25.91
C LYS A 61 -14.51 -7.62 -25.46
N MET A 62 -13.19 -7.83 -25.42
CA MET A 62 -12.60 -9.08 -24.92
C MET A 62 -12.96 -9.30 -23.45
N GLN A 63 -12.88 -8.25 -22.61
CA GLN A 63 -13.24 -8.35 -21.19
C GLN A 63 -14.73 -8.65 -20.98
N ASN A 64 -15.63 -8.00 -21.73
CA ASN A 64 -17.08 -8.25 -21.66
C ASN A 64 -17.46 -9.64 -22.18
N SER A 65 -16.71 -10.19 -23.14
CA SER A 65 -16.93 -11.57 -23.61
C SER A 65 -16.47 -12.63 -22.61
N ASN A 66 -15.58 -12.26 -21.68
CA ASN A 66 -14.94 -13.18 -20.75
C ASN A 66 -15.23 -12.76 -19.31
N THR A 67 -16.52 -12.71 -18.94
CA THR A 67 -16.96 -12.39 -17.57
C THR A 67 -16.51 -13.50 -16.63
N GLY A 68 -15.40 -13.27 -15.91
CA GLY A 68 -14.89 -14.21 -14.93
C GLY A 68 -15.92 -14.45 -13.82
N LYS A 69 -16.02 -15.67 -13.32
CA LYS A 69 -16.82 -15.99 -12.14
C LYS A 69 -15.95 -15.92 -10.89
N PHE A 70 -16.55 -15.61 -9.75
CA PHE A 70 -15.84 -15.62 -8.47
C PHE A 70 -15.14 -16.97 -8.21
N LEU A 71 -15.81 -18.09 -8.54
CA LEU A 71 -15.24 -19.43 -8.40
C LEU A 71 -14.00 -19.67 -9.27
N ASP A 72 -13.81 -18.91 -10.36
CA ASP A 72 -12.64 -19.05 -11.23
C ASP A 72 -11.34 -18.62 -10.54
N LEU A 73 -11.43 -17.90 -9.42
CA LEU A 73 -10.30 -17.63 -8.54
C LEU A 73 -9.72 -18.91 -7.94
N PHE A 74 -10.55 -19.91 -7.65
CA PHE A 74 -10.15 -21.15 -6.98
C PHE A 74 -10.07 -22.34 -7.94
N THR A 75 -10.89 -22.34 -9.00
CA THR A 75 -10.91 -23.41 -10.00
C THR A 75 -9.70 -23.35 -10.93
N VAL A 76 -9.34 -22.16 -11.40
CA VAL A 76 -8.21 -21.98 -12.34
C VAL A 76 -6.89 -22.08 -11.58
N SER A 77 -6.01 -23.00 -11.99
CA SER A 77 -4.73 -23.28 -11.31
C SER A 77 -3.83 -22.04 -11.18
N SER A 78 -3.78 -21.18 -12.21
CA SER A 78 -3.01 -19.93 -12.18
C SER A 78 -3.57 -18.94 -11.15
N ASN A 79 -4.88 -18.69 -11.19
CA ASN A 79 -5.55 -17.78 -10.25
C ASN A 79 -5.43 -18.30 -8.81
N ARG A 80 -5.60 -19.60 -8.59
CA ARG A 80 -5.49 -20.21 -7.26
C ARG A 80 -4.10 -20.00 -6.66
N LYS A 81 -3.04 -20.14 -7.46
CA LYS A 81 -1.67 -19.84 -7.03
C LYS A 81 -1.51 -18.35 -6.68
N ALA A 82 -2.05 -17.46 -7.50
CA ALA A 82 -2.04 -16.03 -7.24
C ALA A 82 -2.77 -15.65 -5.95
N VAL A 83 -3.97 -16.22 -5.70
CA VAL A 83 -4.72 -16.05 -4.45
C VAL A 83 -3.90 -16.52 -3.27
N PHE A 84 -3.31 -17.70 -3.32
CA PHE A 84 -2.50 -18.23 -2.22
C PHE A 84 -1.31 -17.32 -1.89
N VAL A 85 -0.59 -16.85 -2.91
CA VAL A 85 0.56 -15.95 -2.73
C VAL A 85 0.12 -14.62 -2.12
N ILE A 86 -0.93 -13.99 -2.64
CA ILE A 86 -1.41 -12.70 -2.16
C ILE A 86 -1.97 -12.79 -0.75
N MET A 87 -2.82 -13.78 -0.47
CA MET A 87 -3.41 -13.98 0.85
C MET A 87 -2.33 -14.28 1.88
N GLY A 88 -1.35 -15.12 1.54
CA GLY A 88 -0.19 -15.38 2.39
C GLY A 88 0.63 -14.12 2.66
N MET A 89 0.97 -13.36 1.60
CA MET A 89 1.73 -12.12 1.73
C MET A 89 1.02 -11.06 2.58
N ARG A 90 -0.27 -10.85 2.36
CA ARG A 90 -1.09 -9.92 3.14
C ARG A 90 -1.27 -10.40 4.59
N GLY A 91 -1.38 -11.71 4.80
CA GLY A 91 -1.34 -12.33 6.12
C GLY A 91 -0.06 -12.02 6.88
N PHE A 92 1.11 -12.25 6.26
CA PHE A 92 2.38 -11.87 6.86
C PHE A 92 2.51 -10.37 7.11
N GLN A 93 1.97 -9.55 6.21
CA GLN A 93 1.93 -8.09 6.37
C GLN A 93 1.18 -7.70 7.66
N GLN A 94 0.00 -8.28 7.92
CA GLN A 94 -0.77 -7.97 9.14
C GLN A 94 -0.20 -8.62 10.40
N CYS A 95 0.27 -9.87 10.30
CA CYS A 95 0.94 -10.56 11.41
C CYS A 95 2.23 -9.86 11.85
N SER A 96 2.84 -9.00 11.01
CA SER A 96 3.95 -8.15 11.42
C SER A 96 3.58 -7.08 12.45
N GLY A 97 2.29 -6.89 12.72
CA GLY A 97 1.78 -5.93 13.71
C GLY A 97 1.73 -4.50 13.20
N VAL A 98 1.82 -4.26 11.89
CA VAL A 98 1.86 -2.90 11.30
C VAL A 98 0.70 -2.01 11.77
N LEU A 99 -0.52 -2.54 11.85
CA LEU A 99 -1.69 -1.79 12.33
C LEU A 99 -1.55 -1.43 13.81
N ALA A 100 -1.13 -2.39 14.65
CA ALA A 100 -0.93 -2.15 16.08
C ALA A 100 0.19 -1.12 16.31
N ILE A 101 1.31 -1.24 15.60
CA ILE A 101 2.42 -0.29 15.67
C ILE A 101 1.96 1.10 15.22
N THR A 102 1.16 1.19 14.16
CA THR A 102 0.65 2.49 13.67
C THR A 102 -0.28 3.14 14.68
N PHE A 103 -1.24 2.39 15.24
CA PHE A 103 -2.20 2.93 16.23
C PHE A 103 -1.53 3.29 17.55
N TYR A 104 -0.60 2.46 18.02
CA TYR A 104 0.08 2.65 19.29
C TYR A 104 1.45 3.32 19.16
N ALA A 105 1.80 3.86 17.99
CA ALA A 105 3.11 4.47 17.72
C ALA A 105 3.52 5.46 18.82
N LYS A 106 2.61 6.38 19.18
CA LYS A 106 2.81 7.34 20.27
C LYS A 106 3.15 6.67 21.60
N SER A 107 2.37 5.68 21.99
CA SER A 107 2.55 4.95 23.25
C SER A 107 3.86 4.16 23.27
N ILE A 108 4.22 3.54 22.14
CA ILE A 108 5.46 2.77 21.98
C ILE A 108 6.67 3.71 22.12
N PHE A 109 6.67 4.83 21.40
CA PHE A 109 7.75 5.82 21.49
C PHE A 109 7.90 6.42 22.89
N GLN A 110 6.80 6.76 23.56
CA GLN A 110 6.82 7.28 24.94
C GLN A 110 7.30 6.22 25.94
N SER A 111 6.95 4.95 25.69
CA SER A 111 7.44 3.83 26.51
C SER A 111 8.91 3.54 26.25
N ALA A 112 9.43 3.85 25.07
CA ALA A 112 10.84 3.68 24.71
C ALA A 112 11.71 4.79 25.31
N SER A 113 11.33 6.06 25.12
CA SER A 113 12.07 7.24 25.59
C SER A 113 11.16 8.23 26.30
N SER A 114 11.54 8.63 27.51
CA SER A 114 10.87 9.67 28.30
C SER A 114 11.08 11.08 27.76
N ASP A 115 12.10 11.28 26.92
CA ASP A 115 12.59 12.61 26.56
C ASP A 115 11.86 13.18 25.33
N LEU A 116 11.16 12.33 24.58
CA LEU A 116 10.41 12.73 23.39
C LEU A 116 8.95 13.00 23.74
N SER A 117 8.46 14.18 23.36
CA SER A 117 7.03 14.47 23.45
C SER A 117 6.23 13.54 22.52
N SER A 118 5.03 13.14 22.95
CA SER A 118 4.12 12.29 22.16
C SER A 118 3.87 12.83 20.74
N SER A 119 3.80 14.16 20.62
CA SER A 119 3.61 14.85 19.33
C SER A 119 4.83 14.72 18.44
N THR A 120 6.03 14.92 18.98
CA THR A 120 7.29 14.78 18.23
C THR A 120 7.48 13.35 17.71
N SER A 121 7.19 12.35 18.54
CA SER A 121 7.28 10.94 18.16
C SER A 121 6.35 10.58 16.99
N ALA A 122 5.10 11.05 17.03
CA ALA A 122 4.17 10.85 15.92
C ALA A 122 4.64 11.55 14.64
N ILE A 123 5.16 12.77 14.75
CA ILE A 123 5.69 13.52 13.60
C ILE A 123 6.85 12.75 12.97
N ILE A 124 7.79 12.23 13.75
CA ILE A 124 8.92 11.43 13.26
C ILE A 124 8.41 10.16 12.56
N TYR A 125 7.48 9.43 13.17
CA TYR A 125 6.90 8.21 12.60
C TYR A 125 6.29 8.47 11.22
N PHE A 126 5.36 9.43 11.14
CA PHE A 126 4.63 9.70 9.89
C PHE A 126 5.50 10.40 8.84
N ALA A 127 6.48 11.23 9.23
CA ALA A 127 7.43 11.81 8.31
C ALA A 127 8.34 10.74 7.69
N ALA A 128 8.85 9.81 8.50
CA ALA A 128 9.63 8.67 8.00
C ALA A 128 8.79 7.82 7.04
N GLN A 129 7.54 7.51 7.41
CA GLN A 129 6.63 6.76 6.55
C GLN A 129 6.37 7.47 5.21
N LEU A 130 6.19 8.79 5.21
CA LEU A 130 5.98 9.58 4.00
C LEU A 130 7.21 9.54 3.07
N ILE A 131 8.41 9.72 3.63
CA ILE A 131 9.67 9.67 2.86
C ILE A 131 9.85 8.27 2.25
N VAL A 132 9.64 7.23 3.06
CA VAL A 132 9.79 5.84 2.62
C VAL A 132 8.75 5.49 1.55
N ALA A 133 7.48 5.86 1.74
CA ALA A 133 6.44 5.62 0.74
C ALA A 133 6.78 6.29 -0.60
N SER A 134 7.25 7.54 -0.57
CA SER A 134 7.63 8.31 -1.77
C SER A 134 8.84 7.71 -2.50
N THR A 135 9.82 7.20 -1.75
CA THR A 135 11.05 6.63 -2.32
C THR A 135 10.94 5.15 -2.68
N SER A 136 10.03 4.41 -2.04
CA SER A 136 9.85 2.96 -2.24
C SER A 136 9.55 2.60 -3.68
N THR A 137 8.72 3.40 -4.36
CA THR A 137 8.33 3.15 -5.75
C THR A 137 9.53 3.25 -6.70
N LEU A 138 10.38 4.27 -6.51
CA LEU A 138 11.60 4.46 -7.30
C LEU A 138 12.60 3.33 -7.09
N ILE A 139 12.76 2.85 -5.86
CA ILE A 139 13.64 1.73 -5.53
C ILE A 139 13.10 0.44 -6.16
N MET A 140 11.78 0.22 -6.06
CA MET A 140 11.12 -0.98 -6.57
C MET A 140 11.24 -1.13 -8.08
N ASP A 141 11.16 -0.03 -8.82
CA ASP A 141 11.32 -0.05 -10.27
C ASP A 141 12.75 -0.43 -10.70
N ARG A 142 13.77 -0.11 -9.88
CA ARG A 142 15.17 -0.46 -10.17
C ARG A 142 15.58 -1.85 -9.70
N THR A 143 15.16 -2.25 -8.50
CA THR A 143 15.62 -3.50 -7.86
C THR A 143 14.73 -4.70 -8.19
N GLY A 144 13.48 -4.45 -8.62
CA GLY A 144 12.49 -5.50 -8.81
C GLY A 144 11.79 -5.91 -7.50
N ARG A 145 10.68 -6.64 -7.63
CA ARG A 145 9.73 -6.85 -6.53
C ARG A 145 10.20 -7.94 -5.56
N ARG A 146 10.63 -9.09 -6.08
CA ARG A 146 10.98 -10.26 -5.25
C ARG A 146 12.19 -10.03 -4.31
N PRO A 147 13.33 -9.49 -4.77
CA PRO A 147 14.47 -9.23 -3.88
C PRO A 147 14.12 -8.21 -2.79
N LEU A 148 13.38 -7.16 -3.16
CA LEU A 148 12.99 -6.10 -2.25
C LEU A 148 12.06 -6.60 -1.15
N LEU A 149 11.12 -7.50 -1.49
CA LEU A 149 10.24 -8.14 -0.52
C LEU A 149 11.01 -9.01 0.47
N ILE A 150 12.00 -9.78 0.01
CA ILE A 150 12.82 -10.64 0.88
C ILE A 150 13.64 -9.79 1.86
N VAL A 151 14.35 -8.77 1.34
CA VAL A 151 15.16 -7.87 2.17
C VAL A 151 14.30 -7.11 3.18
N SER A 152 13.15 -6.59 2.74
CA SER A 152 12.17 -5.91 3.59
C SER A 152 11.65 -6.82 4.70
N SER A 153 11.29 -8.06 4.38
CA SER A 153 10.76 -9.02 5.35
C SER A 153 11.80 -9.41 6.40
N ILE A 154 13.03 -9.71 5.97
CA ILE A 154 14.13 -10.06 6.87
C ILE A 154 14.48 -8.85 7.75
N GLY A 155 14.60 -7.67 7.16
CA GLY A 155 14.90 -6.44 7.88
C GLY A 155 13.83 -6.07 8.91
N ALA A 156 12.56 -6.18 8.54
CA ALA A 156 11.45 -5.96 9.46
C ALA A 156 11.43 -6.99 10.61
N ALA A 157 11.69 -8.27 10.32
CA ALA A 157 11.78 -9.31 11.35
C ALA A 157 12.91 -9.04 12.34
N PHE A 158 14.10 -8.63 11.86
CA PHE A 158 15.20 -8.24 12.73
C PHE A 158 14.87 -7.01 13.58
N ALA A 159 14.26 -5.98 13.00
CA ALA A 159 13.86 -4.79 13.74
C ALA A 159 12.83 -5.10 14.84
N LEU A 160 11.82 -5.92 14.52
CA LEU A 160 10.83 -6.39 15.50
C LEU A 160 11.44 -7.27 16.58
N LEU A 161 12.42 -8.10 16.24
CA LEU A 161 13.14 -8.92 17.22
C LEU A 161 13.94 -8.06 18.20
N ILE A 162 14.62 -7.02 17.71
CA ILE A 162 15.34 -6.05 18.55
C ILE A 162 14.36 -5.32 19.48
N GLU A 163 13.22 -4.86 18.95
CA GLU A 163 12.16 -4.23 19.74
C GLU A 163 11.60 -5.14 20.83
N GLY A 164 11.22 -6.37 20.46
CA GLY A 164 10.70 -7.36 21.40
C GLY A 164 11.70 -7.70 22.50
N LEU A 165 12.97 -7.90 22.13
CA LEU A 165 14.04 -8.16 23.09
C LEU A 165 14.29 -6.96 24.02
N TYR A 166 14.28 -5.73 23.48
CA TYR A 166 14.42 -4.51 24.26
C TYR A 166 13.32 -4.39 25.33
N PHE A 167 12.05 -4.54 24.94
CA PHE A 167 10.94 -4.44 25.88
C PHE A 167 10.90 -5.61 26.88
N TYR A 168 11.29 -6.83 26.46
CA TYR A 168 11.44 -7.97 27.36
C TYR A 168 12.49 -7.69 28.44
N LEU A 169 13.69 -7.25 28.04
CA LEU A 169 14.78 -6.94 28.96
C LEU A 169 14.43 -5.76 29.88
N LYS A 170 13.76 -4.73 29.36
CA LYS A 170 13.30 -3.58 30.15
C LYS A 170 12.30 -3.97 31.25
N THR A 171 11.48 -4.99 30.99
CA THR A 171 10.46 -5.48 31.94
C THR A 171 11.06 -6.38 33.01
N HIS A 172 11.97 -7.29 32.64
CA HIS A 172 12.50 -8.32 33.55
C HIS A 172 13.82 -7.94 34.24
N HIS A 173 14.56 -6.93 33.75
CA HIS A 173 15.83 -6.52 34.33
C HIS A 173 15.81 -5.04 34.77
N PRO A 174 15.59 -4.75 36.06
CA PRO A 174 15.47 -3.37 36.57
C PRO A 174 16.74 -2.52 36.38
N VAL A 175 17.91 -3.13 36.13
CA VAL A 175 19.18 -2.42 35.83
C VAL A 175 19.13 -1.65 34.50
N LEU A 176 18.30 -2.11 33.55
CA LEU A 176 18.10 -1.43 32.26
C LEU A 176 16.99 -0.39 32.30
N LYS A 177 16.18 -0.34 33.38
CA LYS A 177 15.03 0.57 33.52
C LYS A 177 15.46 2.05 33.56
N ASN A 178 16.67 2.33 34.05
CA ASN A 178 17.28 3.66 34.12
C ASN A 178 18.47 3.83 33.17
N SER A 179 18.70 2.89 32.25
CA SER A 179 19.84 2.98 31.34
C SER A 179 19.55 3.87 30.12
N PRO A 180 20.56 4.57 29.58
CA PRO A 180 20.42 5.48 28.44
C PRO A 180 20.09 4.79 27.11
N TYR A 181 19.84 3.49 27.08
CA TYR A 181 19.62 2.69 25.86
C TYR A 181 18.24 2.87 25.19
N SER A 182 17.45 3.88 25.58
CA SER A 182 16.15 4.19 24.96
C SER A 182 16.24 4.47 23.46
N TYR A 183 17.39 4.97 23.00
CA TYR A 183 17.67 5.20 21.57
C TYR A 183 17.65 3.92 20.74
N ILE A 184 17.90 2.74 21.34
CA ILE A 184 17.93 1.46 20.61
C ILE A 184 16.54 1.11 20.11
N SER A 185 15.51 1.22 20.95
CA SER A 185 14.11 1.01 20.54
C SER A 185 13.69 2.05 19.50
N VAL A 186 13.94 3.35 19.76
CA VAL A 186 13.65 4.42 18.78
C VAL A 186 14.26 4.12 17.40
N ALA A 187 15.53 3.70 17.37
CA ALA A 187 16.22 3.34 16.12
C ALA A 187 15.66 2.06 15.49
N ALA A 188 15.33 1.04 16.28
CA ALA A 188 14.75 -0.21 15.80
C ALA A 188 13.35 0.02 15.22
N LEU A 189 12.50 0.84 15.86
CA LEU A 189 11.19 1.20 15.36
C LEU A 189 11.26 2.01 14.05
N ILE A 190 12.17 2.99 13.97
CA ILE A 190 12.41 3.71 12.71
C ILE A 190 12.94 2.76 11.62
N GLY A 191 13.87 1.88 11.98
CA GLY A 191 14.37 0.83 11.11
C GLY A 191 13.27 -0.09 10.58
N TYR A 192 12.34 -0.48 11.44
CA TYR A 192 11.14 -1.25 11.05
C TYR A 192 10.32 -0.47 10.03
N ILE A 193 9.98 0.81 10.28
CA ILE A 193 9.18 1.63 9.35
C ILE A 193 9.85 1.71 7.98
N VAL A 194 11.17 1.94 7.94
CA VAL A 194 11.93 2.06 6.70
C VAL A 194 11.98 0.72 5.98
N LEU A 195 12.42 -0.34 6.65
CA LEU A 195 12.61 -1.66 6.04
C LEU A 195 11.27 -2.26 5.60
N PHE A 196 10.23 -2.14 6.41
CA PHE A 196 8.87 -2.58 6.06
C PHE A 196 8.28 -1.74 4.92
N GLY A 197 8.42 -0.42 4.98
CA GLY A 197 7.86 0.51 4.01
C GLY A 197 8.45 0.37 2.60
N ILE A 198 9.74 0.03 2.48
CA ILE A 198 10.40 -0.14 1.18
C ILE A 198 9.81 -1.31 0.37
N GLY A 199 9.33 -2.37 1.02
CA GLY A 199 8.88 -3.58 0.33
C GLY A 199 7.52 -4.07 0.78
N MET A 200 7.44 -4.59 2.01
CA MET A 200 6.24 -5.24 2.54
C MET A 200 5.00 -4.34 2.57
N GLN A 201 5.15 -3.02 2.69
CA GLN A 201 4.02 -2.08 2.62
C GLN A 201 3.42 -2.00 1.20
N THR A 202 4.26 -1.80 0.18
CA THR A 202 3.82 -1.40 -1.17
C THR A 202 3.65 -2.59 -2.12
N ILE A 203 4.54 -3.60 -2.04
CA ILE A 203 4.59 -4.70 -3.00
C ILE A 203 3.33 -5.58 -2.99
N PRO A 204 2.76 -5.99 -1.83
CA PRO A 204 1.55 -6.82 -1.84
C PRO A 204 0.35 -6.14 -2.51
N ILE A 205 0.22 -4.83 -2.33
CA ILE A 205 -0.86 -4.03 -2.95
C ILE A 205 -0.65 -3.96 -4.47
N LEU A 206 0.59 -3.80 -4.93
CA LEU A 206 0.90 -3.77 -6.36
C LEU A 206 0.70 -5.13 -7.03
N LEU A 207 1.17 -6.22 -6.41
CA LEU A 207 1.02 -7.57 -6.95
C LEU A 207 -0.45 -8.02 -7.03
N LEU A 208 -1.31 -7.52 -6.14
CA LEU A 208 -2.76 -7.69 -6.25
C LEU A 208 -3.30 -7.14 -7.59
N GLY A 209 -2.67 -6.08 -8.09
CA GLY A 209 -2.96 -5.47 -9.38
C GLY A 209 -2.37 -6.20 -10.58
N GLU A 210 -1.21 -6.83 -10.42
CA GLU A 210 -0.41 -7.42 -11.52
C GLU A 210 -0.66 -8.92 -11.73
N LEU A 211 -1.01 -9.68 -10.68
CA LEU A 211 -1.11 -11.14 -10.74
C LEU A 211 -2.44 -11.68 -11.30
N PHE A 212 -3.51 -10.88 -11.25
CA PHE A 212 -4.84 -11.31 -11.65
C PHE A 212 -5.24 -10.77 -13.02
N PRO A 213 -5.79 -11.63 -13.91
CA PRO A 213 -6.34 -11.17 -15.17
C PRO A 213 -7.57 -10.28 -14.93
N THR A 214 -7.83 -9.35 -15.85
CA THR A 214 -8.83 -8.27 -15.66
C THR A 214 -10.25 -8.78 -15.40
N ASN A 215 -10.57 -9.99 -15.86
CA ASN A 215 -11.88 -10.61 -15.68
C ASN A 215 -12.19 -11.08 -14.25
N VAL A 216 -11.18 -11.47 -13.46
CA VAL A 216 -11.34 -11.90 -12.06
C VAL A 216 -10.71 -10.94 -11.06
N LYS A 217 -9.96 -9.94 -11.54
CA LYS A 217 -9.24 -8.97 -10.72
C LYS A 217 -10.13 -8.26 -9.70
N ALA A 218 -11.35 -7.85 -10.10
CA ALA A 218 -12.29 -7.21 -9.18
C ALA A 218 -12.71 -8.12 -8.02
N PHE A 219 -12.94 -9.41 -8.29
CA PHE A 219 -13.24 -10.40 -7.25
C PHE A 219 -12.03 -10.68 -6.35
N ALA A 220 -10.82 -10.74 -6.92
CA ALA A 220 -9.59 -10.94 -6.16
C ALA A 220 -9.30 -9.76 -5.22
N LEU A 221 -9.46 -8.53 -5.71
CA LEU A 221 -9.37 -7.30 -4.93
C LEU A 221 -10.35 -7.34 -3.76
N GLY A 222 -11.64 -7.58 -4.04
CA GLY A 222 -12.66 -7.66 -2.99
C GLY A 222 -12.39 -8.77 -1.97
N LEU A 223 -11.92 -9.94 -2.39
CA LEU A 223 -11.55 -11.02 -1.47
C LEU A 223 -10.36 -10.63 -0.57
N ALA A 224 -9.34 -9.99 -1.13
CA ALA A 224 -8.15 -9.58 -0.39
C ALA A 224 -8.43 -8.46 0.62
N ASP A 225 -9.40 -7.59 0.32
CA ASP A 225 -9.88 -6.55 1.24
C ASP A 225 -10.85 -7.11 2.30
N ILE A 226 -11.71 -8.08 1.97
CA ILE A 226 -12.57 -8.73 3.00
C ILE A 226 -11.73 -9.48 4.02
N TYR A 227 -10.60 -10.05 3.58
CA TYR A 227 -9.73 -10.80 4.46
C TYR A 227 -8.99 -9.92 5.50
N PHE A 228 -8.89 -8.60 5.29
CA PHE A 228 -8.17 -7.66 6.16
C PHE A 228 -8.81 -6.27 6.28
#